data_AF-A0A5C7JPP1-F1
#
_entry.id   AF-A0A5C7JPP1-F1
#
_cell.length_a   1.000
_cell.length_b   1.000
_cell.length_c   1.000
_cell.angle_alpha   90.00
_cell.angle_beta   90.00
_cell.angle_gamma   90.00
#
_symmetry.space_group_name_H-M   'P 1'
#
loop_
_entity.id
_entity.type
_entity.pdbx_description
1 polymer ?
#
loop_
_entity_poly.entity_id
_entity_poly.type
_entity_poly.pdbx_seq_one_letter_code
_entity_poly.pdbx_strand_id
1 'polypeptide(L)'
;MKYLILFIALVLFTSCEFKPFTGYIVCKEYTPGHMCHDEVPTYSEASLLYVHVPPHVHTHHHTWQKSSFIIYVANKNAVRSFSVDSISFTKYKLLQKVTK
;
A
#
# COMPACT_ATOMS: atom_id res chain seq x y z
N MET A 1 45.93 1.56 -3.14
CA MET A 1 44.94 2.34 -2.35
C MET A 1 43.57 2.40 -3.03
N LYS A 2 43.45 2.89 -4.29
CA LYS A 2 42.16 3.06 -4.99
C LYS A 2 41.31 1.78 -5.15
N TYR A 3 41.94 0.65 -5.48
CA TYR A 3 41.23 -0.64 -5.64
C TYR A 3 40.77 -1.26 -4.32
N LEU A 4 41.46 -0.96 -3.20
CA LEU A 4 41.09 -1.46 -1.88
C LEU A 4 39.83 -0.78 -1.35
N ILE A 5 39.70 0.53 -1.57
CA ILE A 5 38.51 1.32 -1.23
C ILE A 5 37.30 0.84 -2.04
N LEU A 6 37.51 0.55 -3.33
CA LEU A 6 36.45 0.01 -4.20
C LEU A 6 35.95 -1.36 -3.71
N PHE A 7 36.86 -2.23 -3.24
CA PHE A 7 36.50 -3.55 -2.72
C PHE A 7 35.71 -3.46 -1.40
N ILE A 8 36.10 -2.56 -0.49
CA ILE A 8 35.39 -2.32 0.77
C ILE A 8 33.98 -1.77 0.51
N ALA A 9 33.84 -0.83 -0.42
CA ALA A 9 32.54 -0.30 -0.82
C ALA A 9 31.64 -1.40 -1.38
N LEU A 10 32.16 -2.27 -2.25
CA LEU A 10 31.42 -3.39 -2.84
C LEU A 10 30.87 -4.35 -1.77
N VAL A 11 31.68 -4.70 -0.77
CA VAL A 11 31.27 -5.59 0.34
C VAL A 11 30.16 -4.95 1.18
N LEU A 12 30.26 -3.65 1.49
CA LEU A 12 29.25 -2.92 2.26
C LEU A 12 27.90 -2.82 1.52
N PHE A 13 27.90 -2.77 0.18
CA PHE A 13 26.66 -2.81 -0.60
C PHE A 13 26.01 -4.19 -0.61
N THR A 14 26.79 -5.27 -0.54
CA THR A 14 26.25 -6.65 -0.46
C THR A 14 25.72 -7.03 0.93
N SER A 15 26.13 -6.33 1.99
CA SER A 15 25.73 -6.66 3.37
C SER A 15 24.42 -6.01 3.82
N CYS A 16 23.68 -5.36 2.93
CA CYS A 16 22.36 -4.82 3.26
C CYS A 16 21.34 -5.95 3.29
N GLU A 17 21.33 -6.71 4.39
CA GLU A 17 20.36 -7.77 4.60
C GLU A 17 18.95 -7.18 4.81
N PHE A 18 17.97 -7.76 4.12
CA PHE A 18 16.56 -7.46 4.34
C PHE A 18 16.17 -7.91 5.75
N LYS A 19 16.09 -6.97 6.69
CA LYS A 19 15.61 -7.27 8.05
C LYS A 19 14.09 -7.44 8.02
N PRO A 20 13.58 -8.63 8.37
CA PRO A 20 12.14 -8.84 8.42
C PRO A 20 11.51 -7.99 9.53
N PHE A 21 10.33 -7.47 9.27
CA PHE A 21 9.58 -6.65 10.19
C PHE A 21 8.91 -7.53 11.25
N THR A 22 9.49 -7.57 12.44
CA THR A 22 8.90 -8.25 13.60
C THR A 22 8.14 -7.26 14.46
N GLY A 23 6.91 -7.60 14.81
CA GLY A 23 6.05 -6.78 15.65
C GLY A 23 4.80 -7.52 16.10
N TYR A 24 3.82 -6.78 16.60
CA TYR A 24 2.54 -7.28 17.09
C TYR A 24 1.41 -6.81 16.18
N ILE A 25 0.45 -7.69 15.90
CA ILE A 25 -0.74 -7.31 15.11
C ILE A 25 -1.61 -6.38 15.95
N VAL A 26 -1.80 -5.15 15.51
CA VAL A 26 -2.59 -4.13 16.21
C VAL A 26 -3.96 -3.90 15.59
N CYS A 27 -4.10 -4.13 14.28
CA CYS A 27 -5.35 -3.95 13.56
C CYS A 27 -5.48 -4.97 12.43
N LYS A 28 -6.73 -5.31 12.09
CA LYS A 28 -7.11 -6.13 10.95
C LYS A 28 -8.21 -5.39 10.19
N GLU A 29 -7.99 -5.21 8.90
CA GLU A 29 -8.92 -4.53 8.00
C GLU A 29 -9.36 -5.49 6.91
N TYR A 30 -10.67 -5.63 6.75
CA TYR A 30 -11.29 -6.42 5.69
C TYR A 30 -12.17 -5.49 4.87
N THR A 31 -11.85 -5.38 3.58
CA THR A 31 -12.71 -4.69 2.63
C THR A 31 -13.41 -5.75 1.77
N PRO A 32 -14.75 -5.87 1.85
CA PRO A 32 -15.47 -6.77 0.97
C PRO A 32 -15.33 -6.34 -0.49
N GLY A 33 -15.44 -7.30 -1.40
CA GLY A 33 -15.47 -6.99 -2.83
C GLY A 33 -16.67 -6.07 -3.13
N HIS A 34 -16.42 -5.01 -3.88
CA HIS A 34 -17.40 -3.97 -4.16
C HIS A 34 -17.19 -3.39 -5.55
N MET A 35 -18.23 -2.74 -6.08
CA MET A 35 -18.11 -1.93 -7.28
C MET A 35 -17.49 -0.60 -6.90
N CYS A 36 -16.26 -0.33 -7.35
CA CYS A 36 -15.57 0.94 -7.10
C CYS A 36 -15.63 1.82 -8.35
N HIS A 37 -15.49 3.12 -8.16
CA HIS A 37 -15.31 4.09 -9.23
C HIS A 37 -13.82 4.45 -9.27
N ASP A 38 -13.07 3.85 -10.20
CA ASP A 38 -11.62 4.04 -10.32
C ASP A 38 -11.25 5.26 -11.22
N GLU A 39 -12.20 6.16 -11.51
CA GLU A 39 -11.90 7.33 -12.32
C GLU A 39 -11.06 8.34 -11.53
N VAL A 40 -9.91 8.72 -12.09
CA VAL A 40 -9.08 9.78 -11.55
C VAL A 40 -9.89 11.08 -11.58
N PRO A 41 -10.06 11.79 -10.44
CA PRO A 41 -10.82 13.04 -10.43
C PRO A 41 -10.16 14.03 -11.39
N THR A 42 -10.90 14.41 -12.43
CA THR A 42 -10.48 15.45 -13.38
C THR A 42 -10.86 16.81 -12.81
N TYR A 43 -9.87 17.51 -12.25
CA TYR A 43 -10.05 18.89 -11.80
C TYR A 43 -9.92 19.84 -13.00
N SER A 44 -11.00 20.54 -13.34
CA SER A 44 -10.96 21.63 -14.32
C SER A 44 -11.16 22.96 -13.58
N GLU A 45 -10.13 23.80 -13.59
CA GLU A 45 -10.24 25.19 -13.14
C GLU A 45 -10.66 26.04 -14.34
N ALA A 46 -11.89 26.55 -14.31
CA ALA A 46 -12.34 27.54 -15.29
C ALA A 46 -12.22 28.95 -14.68
N SER A 47 -11.36 29.79 -15.28
CA SER A 47 -11.40 31.24 -15.08
C SER A 47 -12.73 31.81 -15.58
N LEU A 48 -13.16 32.98 -15.05
CA LEU A 48 -14.43 33.71 -15.27
C LEU A 48 -14.76 34.09 -16.75
N LEU A 49 -14.67 33.15 -17.67
CA LEU A 49 -15.05 33.26 -19.08
C LEU A 49 -16.26 32.35 -19.30
N TYR A 50 -17.37 32.93 -19.72
CA TYR A 50 -18.56 32.18 -20.13
C TYR A 50 -18.28 31.43 -21.44
N VAL A 51 -17.70 30.23 -21.31
CA VAL A 51 -17.56 29.28 -22.42
C VAL A 51 -18.74 28.33 -22.35
N HIS A 52 -19.48 28.16 -23.46
CA HIS A 52 -20.49 27.12 -23.56
C HIS A 52 -19.79 25.76 -23.56
N VAL A 53 -19.82 25.07 -22.42
CA VAL A 53 -19.32 23.71 -22.29
C VAL A 53 -20.47 22.77 -22.62
N PRO A 54 -20.37 21.91 -23.66
CA PRO A 54 -21.40 20.93 -23.93
C PRO A 54 -21.57 20.01 -22.70
N PRO A 55 -22.79 19.53 -22.39
CA PRO A 55 -23.00 18.66 -21.25
C PRO A 55 -22.11 17.42 -21.41
N HIS A 56 -21.13 17.31 -20.52
CA HIS A 56 -20.27 16.14 -20.46
C HIS A 56 -21.10 14.99 -19.91
N VAL A 57 -21.30 13.94 -20.72
CA VAL A 57 -21.94 12.70 -20.25
C VAL A 57 -20.92 12.02 -19.35
N HIS A 58 -21.07 12.19 -18.03
CA HIS A 58 -20.32 11.41 -17.06
C HIS A 58 -20.68 9.94 -17.25
N THR A 59 -19.79 9.21 -17.91
CA THR A 59 -19.95 7.77 -18.10
C THR A 59 -19.33 7.12 -16.90
N HIS A 60 -20.09 6.93 -15.81
CA HIS A 60 -19.55 6.33 -14.60
C HIS A 60 -19.21 4.86 -14.86
N HIS A 61 -17.92 4.56 -14.98
CA HIS A 61 -17.46 3.19 -15.08
C HIS A 61 -17.22 2.64 -13.68
N HIS A 62 -18.09 1.73 -13.27
CA HIS A 62 -17.89 0.94 -12.06
C HIS A 62 -17.14 -0.35 -12.41
N THR A 63 -15.99 -0.55 -11.79
CA THR A 63 -15.19 -1.76 -11.91
C THR A 63 -15.35 -2.59 -10.65
N TRP A 64 -15.49 -3.90 -10.83
CA TRP A 64 -15.51 -4.82 -9.70
C TRP A 64 -14.12 -4.90 -9.05
N GLN A 65 -14.02 -4.49 -7.80
CA GLN A 65 -12.83 -4.63 -6.98
C GLN A 65 -12.92 -5.89 -6.13
N LYS A 66 -11.84 -6.68 -6.10
CA LYS A 66 -11.75 -7.90 -5.28
C LYS A 66 -11.67 -7.55 -3.80
N SER A 67 -12.07 -8.48 -2.95
CA SER A 67 -11.91 -8.32 -1.50
C SER A 67 -10.43 -8.19 -1.12
N SER A 68 -10.16 -7.34 -0.13
CA SER A 68 -8.82 -7.13 0.41
C SER A 68 -8.79 -7.44 1.91
N PHE A 69 -7.68 -8.02 2.35
CA PHE A 69 -7.45 -8.35 3.75
C PHE A 69 -6.08 -7.83 4.15
N ILE A 70 -6.04 -6.87 5.07
CA ILE A 70 -4.82 -6.18 5.48
C ILE A 70 -4.65 -6.39 6.99
N ILE A 71 -3.44 -6.76 7.39
CA ILE A 71 -3.04 -6.74 8.80
C ILE A 71 -2.07 -5.58 9.04
N TYR A 72 -2.22 -4.92 10.17
CA TYR A 72 -1.32 -3.88 10.62
C TYR A 72 -0.45 -4.43 11.74
N VAL A 73 0.86 -4.45 11.51
CA VAL A 73 1.84 -4.91 12.49
C VAL A 73 2.60 -3.69 13.02
N ALA A 74 2.65 -3.55 14.34
CA ALA A 74 3.36 -2.48 15.01
C ALA A 74 4.58 -3.01 15.77
N ASN A 75 5.66 -2.25 15.76
CA ASN A 75 6.76 -2.39 16.71
C ASN A 75 7.19 -1.00 17.23
N LYS A 76 8.28 -0.93 18.00
CA LYS A 76 8.80 0.33 18.55
C LYS A 76 9.02 1.42 17.49
N ASN A 77 9.31 1.04 16.24
CA ASN A 77 9.78 1.98 15.23
C ASN A 77 8.66 2.45 14.30
N ALA A 78 7.69 1.59 13.98
CA ALA A 78 6.64 1.91 13.01
C ALA A 78 5.43 0.97 13.12
N VAL A 79 4.35 1.36 12.43
CA VAL A 79 3.26 0.47 12.04
C VAL A 79 3.36 0.24 10.53
N ARG A 80 3.25 -1.01 10.09
CA ARG A 80 3.26 -1.39 8.66
C ARG A 80 2.04 -2.24 8.32
N SER A 81 1.47 -2.00 7.16
CA SER A 81 0.40 -2.80 6.58
C SER A 81 0.97 -3.94 5.75
N PHE A 82 0.34 -5.10 5.84
CA PHE A 82 0.66 -6.27 5.03
C PHE A 82 -0.63 -6.84 4.45
N SER A 83 -0.69 -6.94 3.12
CA SER A 83 -1.76 -7.66 2.46
C SER A 83 -1.61 -9.16 2.70
N VAL A 84 -2.70 -9.82 3.06
CA VAL A 84 -2.75 -11.25 3.32
C VAL A 84 -3.96 -11.86 2.65
N ASP A 85 -3.94 -13.17 2.52
CA ASP A 85 -5.05 -13.99 2.05
C ASP A 85 -6.08 -14.23 3.18
N SER A 86 -7.32 -14.54 2.79
CA SER A 86 -8.48 -14.68 3.70
C SER A 86 -8.27 -15.73 4.80
N ILE A 87 -7.58 -16.83 4.46
CA ILE A 87 -7.26 -17.91 5.39
C ILE A 87 -6.29 -17.41 6.46
N SER A 88 -5.21 -16.74 6.03
CA SER A 88 -4.20 -16.18 6.92
C SER A 88 -4.79 -15.09 7.82
N PHE A 89 -5.64 -14.21 7.26
CA PHE A 89 -6.35 -13.17 8.00
C PHE A 89 -7.22 -13.71 9.15
N THR A 90 -7.88 -14.84 8.91
CA THR A 90 -8.73 -15.51 9.91
C THR A 90 -7.89 -16.15 11.01
N LYS A 91 -6.72 -16.71 10.67
CA LYS A 91 -5.79 -17.31 11.63
C LYS A 91 -5.15 -16.28 12.55
N TYR A 92 -4.86 -15.09 12.05
CA TYR A 92 -4.19 -14.05 12.83
C TYR A 92 -5.07 -13.46 13.93
N LYS A 93 -4.51 -13.38 15.14
CA LYS A 93 -5.13 -12.77 16.32
C LYS A 93 -4.52 -11.39 16.59
N LEU A 94 -5.31 -10.50 17.18
CA LEU A 94 -4.78 -9.23 17.72
C LEU A 94 -3.75 -9.53 18.82
N LEU A 95 -2.76 -8.66 18.93
CA LEU A 95 -1.61 -8.77 19.84
C LEU A 95 -0.75 -10.03 19.64
N GLN A 96 -0.96 -10.77 18.55
CA GLN A 96 -0.08 -11.86 18.17
C GLN A 96 1.25 -11.30 17.65
N LYS A 97 2.37 -11.82 18.16
CA LYS A 97 3.70 -11.51 17.62
C LYS A 97 3.90 -12.21 16.28
N VAL A 98 4.31 -11.47 15.26
CA VAL A 98 4.57 -11.97 13.91
C VAL A 98 5.83 -11.34 13.33
N THR A 99 6.44 -12.07 12.40
CA THR A 99 7.58 -11.61 11.60
C THR A 99 7.17 -11.66 10.13
N LYS A 100 7.27 -10.53 9.44
CA LYS A 100 6.84 -10.33 8.06
C LYS A 100 7.93 -9.74 7.18
#